data_AF-A0A9D0XMX1-F1
#
_entry.id   AF-A0A9D0XMX1-F1
#
_cell.length_a   1.000
_cell.length_b   1.000
_cell.length_c   1.000
_cell.angle_alpha   90.00
_cell.angle_beta   90.00
_cell.angle_gamma   90.00
#
_symmetry.space_group_name_H-M   'P 1'
#
loop_
_entity.id
_entity.type
_entity.pdbx_description
1 polymer ?
#
loop_
_entity_poly.entity_id
_entity_poly.type
_entity_poly.pdbx_seq_one_letter_code
_entity_poly.pdbx_strand_id
1 'polypeptide(L)' 'SDRPYSKNGKTAPQFIINSSKNFEDEKKRLVDFIIKTQKLGEAHFDGKESHSFGKLTKEQWNNMFYKHLDHHLNQFGV' A
#
# COMPACT_ATOMS: atom_id res chain seq x y z
N SER A 1 -8.76 -3.03 13.61
CA SER A 1 -9.12 -1.86 14.46
C SER A 1 -9.03 -0.60 13.61
N ASP A 2 -9.74 0.45 13.98
CA ASP A 2 -9.74 1.74 13.25
C ASP A 2 -8.68 2.72 13.74
N ARG A 3 -7.59 2.21 14.31
CA ARG A 3 -6.48 3.05 14.73
C ARG A 3 -5.61 3.40 13.51
N PRO A 4 -5.26 4.67 13.31
CA PRO A 4 -4.34 5.08 12.26
C PRO A 4 -2.92 4.53 12.52
N TYR A 5 -2.11 4.45 11.47
CA TYR A 5 -0.70 4.08 11.56
C TYR A 5 0.08 5.10 12.41
N SER A 6 1.09 4.62 13.14
CA SER A 6 1.97 5.49 13.92
C SER A 6 2.78 6.41 13.01
N LYS A 7 2.96 7.65 13.44
CA LYS A 7 3.83 8.62 12.75
C LYS A 7 5.30 8.32 13.08
N ASN A 8 6.21 8.71 12.17
CA ASN A 8 7.67 8.64 12.35
C ASN A 8 8.26 7.21 12.44
N GLY A 9 7.64 6.22 11.80
CA GLY A 9 8.24 4.90 11.62
C GLY A 9 9.46 4.94 10.70
N LYS A 10 10.44 4.04 10.91
CA LYS A 10 11.57 3.90 9.99
C LYS A 10 11.10 3.31 8.65
N THR A 11 11.58 3.88 7.55
CA THR A 11 11.41 3.31 6.22
C THR A 11 12.13 1.96 6.17
N ALA A 12 11.44 0.91 5.70
CA ALA A 12 12.05 -0.40 5.56
C ALA A 12 13.24 -0.34 4.58
N PRO A 13 14.34 -1.08 4.80
CA PRO A 13 15.58 -0.95 4.01
C PRO A 13 15.38 -1.02 2.49
N GLN A 14 14.46 -1.86 2.03
CA GLN A 14 14.13 -2.04 0.61
C GLN A 14 13.41 -0.85 -0.04
N PHE A 15 12.86 0.06 0.76
CA PHE A 15 12.17 1.27 0.29
C PHE A 15 13.01 2.54 0.45
N ILE A 16 14.26 2.42 0.90
CA ILE A 16 15.18 3.56 0.97
C ILE A 16 15.62 3.93 -0.45
N ILE A 17 15.37 5.18 -0.83
CA ILE A 17 15.73 5.72 -2.14
C ILE A 17 17.14 6.34 -2.07
N ASN A 18 18.14 5.61 -2.57
CA ASN A 18 19.55 6.03 -2.61
C ASN A 18 19.96 6.70 -3.93
N SER A 19 19.01 6.86 -4.86
CA SER A 19 19.24 7.48 -6.18
C SER A 19 18.05 8.31 -6.61
N SER A 20 18.26 9.28 -7.50
CA SER A 20 17.15 10.08 -8.04
C SER A 20 16.16 9.20 -8.80
N LYS A 21 14.88 9.52 -8.66
CA LYS A 21 13.77 8.89 -9.38
C LYS A 21 13.00 9.97 -10.15
N ASN A 22 12.44 9.59 -11.29
CA ASN A 22 11.51 10.45 -12.00
C ASN A 22 10.15 10.38 -11.31
N PHE A 23 9.66 11.54 -10.85
CA PHE A 23 8.40 11.60 -10.09
C PHE A 23 7.19 11.17 -10.92
N GLU A 24 7.11 11.58 -12.19
CA GLU A 24 5.97 11.24 -13.05
C GLU A 24 5.90 9.74 -13.34
N ASP A 25 7.05 9.10 -13.53
CA ASP A 25 7.12 7.65 -13.73
C ASP A 25 6.66 6.89 -12.48
N GLU A 26 7.11 7.28 -11.29
CA GLU A 26 6.72 6.62 -10.04
C GLU A 26 5.25 6.90 -9.68
N LYS A 27 4.75 8.11 -9.96
CA LYS A 27 3.32 8.46 -9.83
C LYS A 27 2.47 7.60 -10.76
N LYS A 28 2.86 7.48 -12.04
CA LYS A 28 2.15 6.62 -12.99
C LYS A 28 2.13 5.18 -12.50
N ARG A 29 3.27 4.68 -12.02
CA ARG A 29 3.41 3.32 -11.49
C ARG A 29 2.49 3.06 -10.30
N LEU A 30 2.36 4.02 -9.36
CA LEU A 30 1.40 3.93 -8.25
C LEU A 30 -0.04 3.80 -8.77
N VAL A 31 -0.44 4.67 -9.70
CA VAL A 31 -1.78 4.65 -10.30
C VAL A 31 -2.05 3.33 -11.02
N ASP A 32 -1.09 2.83 -11.80
CA ASP A 32 -1.20 1.54 -12.49
C ASP A 32 -1.40 0.37 -11.51
N PHE A 33 -0.72 0.38 -10.35
CA PHE A 33 -0.92 -0.63 -9.31
C PHE A 33 -2.31 -0.55 -8.66
N ILE A 34 -2.82 0.66 -8.42
CA ILE A 34 -4.19 0.85 -7.88
C ILE A 34 -5.21 0.28 -8.87
N ILE A 35 -5.10 0.62 -10.15
CA ILE A 35 -5.98 0.12 -11.22
C ILE A 35 -5.87 -1.41 -11.35
N LYS A 36 -4.66 -1.95 -11.30
CA LYS A 36 -4.44 -3.41 -11.35
C LYS A 36 -5.12 -4.11 -10.18
N THR A 37 -4.96 -3.61 -8.96
CA THR A 37 -5.59 -4.16 -7.76
C THR A 37 -7.11 -4.13 -7.88
N GLN A 38 -7.68 -3.02 -8.36
CA GLN A 38 -9.11 -2.92 -8.63
C GLN A 38 -9.58 -3.97 -9.66
N LYS A 39 -8.86 -4.11 -10.78
CA LYS A 39 -9.19 -5.07 -11.85
C LYS A 39 -9.12 -6.52 -11.41
N LEU A 40 -8.22 -6.86 -10.48
CA LEU A 40 -8.12 -8.21 -9.92
C LEU A 40 -9.36 -8.58 -9.10
N GLY A 41 -10.03 -7.59 -8.48
CA GLY A 41 -11.27 -7.78 -7.73
C GLY A 41 -11.07 -8.51 -6.39
N GLU A 42 -12.08 -8.44 -5.52
CA GLU A 42 -12.00 -8.96 -4.16
C GLU A 42 -11.71 -10.47 -4.08
N ALA A 43 -12.23 -11.25 -5.04
CA ALA A 43 -12.06 -12.70 -5.08
C ALA A 43 -10.58 -13.11 -5.25
N HIS A 44 -9.75 -12.26 -5.87
CA HIS A 44 -8.32 -12.52 -5.98
C HIS A 44 -7.60 -12.44 -4.63
N PHE A 45 -8.13 -11.66 -3.68
CA PHE A 45 -7.49 -11.37 -2.41
C PHE A 45 -8.04 -12.20 -1.25
N ASP A 46 -9.20 -12.83 -1.40
CA ASP A 46 -9.80 -13.60 -0.32
C ASP A 46 -8.97 -14.87 0.01
N GLY A 47 -8.46 -14.94 1.23
CA GLY A 47 -7.55 -16.00 1.67
C GLY A 47 -6.13 -15.89 1.13
N LYS A 48 -5.79 -14.78 0.42
CA LYS A 48 -4.46 -14.57 -0.14
C LYS A 48 -3.44 -14.33 0.98
N GLU A 49 -2.29 -14.99 0.88
CA GLU A 49 -1.21 -14.87 1.85
C GLU A 49 -0.43 -13.55 1.71
N SER A 50 -0.22 -12.89 2.84
CA SER A 50 0.63 -11.73 3.05
C SER A 50 1.96 -12.15 3.67
N HIS A 51 3.06 -11.59 3.16
CA HIS A 51 4.40 -11.85 3.68
C HIS A 51 4.58 -11.55 5.17
N SER A 52 3.80 -10.62 5.72
CA SER A 52 3.94 -10.18 7.12
C SER A 52 2.84 -10.69 8.04
N PHE A 53 1.70 -11.09 7.48
CA PHE A 53 0.49 -11.36 8.27
C PHE A 53 -0.17 -12.72 7.98
N GLY A 54 0.43 -13.55 7.11
CA GLY A 54 -0.15 -14.81 6.70
C GLY A 54 -1.40 -14.63 5.85
N LYS A 55 -2.31 -15.62 5.83
CA LYS A 55 -3.56 -15.54 5.06
C LYS A 55 -4.48 -14.46 5.63
N LEU A 56 -4.97 -13.61 4.74
CA LEU A 56 -5.90 -12.54 5.08
C LEU A 56 -7.21 -12.71 4.33
N THR A 57 -8.32 -12.29 4.94
CA THR A 57 -9.60 -12.15 4.25
C THR A 57 -9.56 -10.96 3.30
N LYS A 58 -10.50 -10.91 2.36
CA LYS A 58 -10.65 -9.75 1.47
C LYS A 58 -10.86 -8.44 2.22
N GLU A 59 -11.58 -8.43 3.34
CA GLU A 59 -11.79 -7.23 4.17
C GLU A 59 -10.49 -6.77 4.84
N GLN A 60 -9.67 -7.71 5.30
CA GLN A 60 -8.35 -7.39 5.89
C GLN A 60 -7.41 -6.82 4.84
N TRP A 61 -7.37 -7.39 3.63
CA TRP A 61 -6.62 -6.84 2.51
C TRP A 61 -7.10 -5.45 2.11
N ASN A 62 -8.42 -5.26 1.98
CA ASN A 62 -9.01 -3.97 1.64
C ASN A 62 -8.62 -2.90 2.68
N ASN A 63 -8.78 -3.24 3.97
CA ASN A 63 -8.37 -2.38 5.08
C ASN A 63 -6.90 -2.00 5.02
N MET A 64 -6.02 -2.95 4.71
CA MET A 64 -4.59 -2.68 4.61
C MET A 64 -4.28 -1.76 3.42
N PHE A 65 -4.88 -1.99 2.24
CA PHE A 65 -4.63 -1.18 1.07
C PHE A 65 -5.04 0.28 1.27
N TYR A 66 -6.28 0.53 1.68
CA TYR A 66 -6.75 1.90 1.77
C TYR A 66 -6.10 2.65 2.93
N LYS A 67 -5.97 2.03 4.12
CA LYS A 67 -5.39 2.71 5.30
C LYS A 67 -3.91 3.03 5.10
N HIS A 68 -3.16 2.14 4.44
CA HIS A 68 -1.74 2.37 4.20
C HIS A 68 -1.51 3.42 3.12
N LEU A 69 -2.30 3.40 2.05
CA LEU A 69 -2.25 4.43 1.01
C LEU A 69 -2.63 5.80 1.58
N ASP A 70 -3.75 5.89 2.29
CA ASP A 70 -4.23 7.11 2.94
C ASP A 70 -3.22 7.67 3.95
N HIS A 71 -2.61 6.81 4.78
CA HIS A 71 -1.54 7.22 5.70
C HIS A 71 -0.41 7.94 4.96
N HIS A 72 0.07 7.38 3.85
CA HIS A 72 1.18 7.95 3.10
C HIS A 72 0.78 9.22 2.35
N LEU A 73 -0.41 9.28 1.74
CA LEU A 73 -0.88 10.51 1.09
C LEU A 73 -0.98 11.67 2.10
N ASN A 74 -1.56 11.41 3.28
CA ASN A 74 -1.62 12.38 4.36
C ASN A 74 -0.23 12.81 4.88
N GLN A 75 0.76 11.92 4.92
CA GLN A 75 2.15 12.28 5.29
C GLN A 75 2.76 13.30 4.33
N PHE A 76 2.39 13.24 3.05
CA PHE A 76 2.83 14.17 2.02
C PHE A 76 1.90 15.38 1.85
N GLY A 77 0.78 15.44 2.59
CA GLY A 77 -0.19 16.53 2.51
C GLY A 77 -0.99 16.54 1.21
N VAL A 78 -1.24 15.37 0.62
CA VAL A 78 -1.99 15.17 -0.64
C VAL A 78 -3.37 14.60 -0.36
#